data_AF-K2K514-F1
#
_entry.id   AF-K2K514-F1
#
_cell.length_a   1.000
_cell.length_b   1.000
_cell.length_c   1.000
_cell.angle_alpha   90.00
_cell.angle_beta   90.00
_cell.angle_gamma   90.00
#
_symmetry.space_group_name_H-M   'P 1'
#
loop_
_entity.id
_entity.type
_entity.pdbx_description
1 polymer ?
#
loop_
_entity_poly.entity_id
_entity_poly.type
_entity_poly.pdbx_seq_one_letter_code
_entity_poly.pdbx_strand_id
1 'polypeptide(L)'
;MKILNFIAYVCWGLAGIFIIIAIAEPTSFMLALGLSVSLAISGVLFFSFSKVIFLLEEIRDSITGSSAPSTSIEQSHSSNSNTVVADKSPTRTIEEISKDLEEMKKRVAQ
;
A
#
# COMPACT_ATOMS: atom_id res chain seq x y z
N MET A 1 -2.77 -10.39 2.23
CA MET A 1 -2.58 -9.72 0.91
C MET A 1 -1.16 -9.74 0.35
N LYS A 2 -0.10 -9.85 1.16
CA LYS A 2 1.31 -9.90 0.68
C LYS A 2 1.59 -11.04 -0.31
N ILE A 3 0.92 -12.19 -0.15
CA ILE A 3 1.14 -13.38 -0.98
C ILE A 3 0.64 -13.23 -2.43
N LEU A 4 -0.46 -12.49 -2.66
CA LEU A 4 -1.00 -12.27 -4.01
C LEU A 4 -0.17 -11.26 -4.80
N ASN A 5 0.33 -10.21 -4.13
CA ASN A 5 1.27 -9.30 -4.79
C ASN A 5 2.59 -10.02 -5.08
N PHE A 6 3.07 -10.87 -4.16
CA PHE A 6 4.25 -11.69 -4.38
C PHE A 6 4.09 -12.62 -5.59
N ILE A 7 2.96 -13.33 -5.72
CA ILE A 7 2.72 -14.20 -6.88
C ILE A 7 2.67 -13.41 -8.19
N ALA A 8 2.10 -12.19 -8.18
CA ALA A 8 2.07 -11.32 -9.34
C ALA A 8 3.50 -10.91 -9.78
N TYR A 9 4.36 -10.53 -8.85
CA TYR A 9 5.76 -10.21 -9.15
C TYR A 9 6.56 -11.42 -9.65
N VAL A 10 6.34 -12.61 -9.08
CA VAL A 10 6.95 -13.86 -9.56
C VAL A 10 6.52 -14.16 -10.99
N CYS A 11 5.23 -13.97 -11.31
CA CYS A 11 4.70 -14.18 -12.65
C CYS A 11 5.31 -13.20 -13.66
N TRP A 12 5.51 -11.94 -13.26
CA TRP A 12 6.20 -10.93 -14.07
C TRP A 12 7.68 -11.25 -14.28
N GLY A 13 8.37 -11.72 -13.24
CA GLY A 13 9.76 -12.17 -13.31
C GLY A 13 9.94 -13.36 -14.26
N LEU A 14 9.07 -14.37 -14.15
CA LEU A 14 9.08 -15.51 -15.08
C LEU A 14 8.79 -15.07 -16.52
N ALA A 15 7.86 -14.16 -16.75
CA ALA A 15 7.61 -13.63 -18.10
C ALA A 15 8.87 -13.00 -18.70
N GLY A 16 9.60 -12.19 -17.93
CA GLY A 16 10.88 -11.62 -18.35
C GLY A 16 11.93 -12.68 -18.70
N ILE A 17 12.01 -13.75 -17.91
CA ILE A 17 12.94 -14.88 -18.16
C ILE A 17 12.58 -15.59 -19.48
N PHE A 18 11.29 -15.81 -19.75
CA PHE A 18 10.84 -16.43 -21.00
C PHE A 18 11.17 -15.56 -22.23
N ILE A 19 11.16 -14.23 -22.12
CA ILE A 19 11.62 -13.34 -23.19
C ILE A 19 13.11 -13.51 -23.47
N ILE A 20 13.93 -13.61 -22.42
CA ILE A 20 15.38 -13.82 -22.57
C ILE A 20 15.66 -15.17 -23.25
N ILE A 21 14.94 -16.23 -22.83
CA ILE A 21 15.04 -17.57 -23.43
C ILE A 21 14.59 -17.54 -24.90
N ALA A 22 13.51 -16.82 -25.22
CA ALA A 22 13.03 -16.69 -26.59
C ALA A 22 14.12 -16.09 -27.50
N ILE A 23 14.81 -15.04 -27.04
CA ILE A 23 15.90 -14.40 -27.80
C ILE A 23 17.12 -15.34 -27.92
N ALA A 24 17.42 -16.12 -26.88
CA ALA A 24 18.57 -17.03 -26.88
C ALA A 24 18.38 -18.26 -27.78
N GLU A 25 17.13 -18.73 -27.95
CA GLU A 25 16.85 -19.98 -28.68
C GLU A 25 15.77 -19.76 -29.77
N PRO A 26 16.17 -19.46 -31.02
CA PRO A 26 15.25 -19.03 -32.07
C PRO A 26 14.30 -20.15 -32.55
N THR A 27 14.66 -21.41 -32.35
CA THR A 27 13.83 -22.58 -32.70
C THR A 27 12.53 -22.65 -31.90
N SER A 28 12.55 -22.12 -30.66
CA SER A 28 11.40 -22.13 -29.75
C SER A 28 10.81 -20.73 -29.53
N PHE A 29 11.26 -19.72 -30.30
CA PHE A 29 10.91 -18.31 -30.13
C PHE A 29 9.40 -18.08 -30.02
N MET A 30 8.61 -18.64 -30.94
CA MET A 30 7.16 -18.45 -30.99
C MET A 30 6.45 -19.03 -29.75
N LEU A 31 6.90 -20.20 -29.29
CA LEU A 31 6.34 -20.88 -28.12
C LEU A 31 6.71 -20.16 -26.82
N ALA A 32 7.98 -19.77 -26.67
CA ALA A 32 8.46 -19.03 -25.50
C ALA A 32 7.82 -17.64 -25.39
N LEU A 33 7.61 -16.95 -26.51
CA LEU A 33 6.94 -15.65 -26.55
C LEU A 33 5.45 -15.79 -26.18
N GLY A 34 4.77 -16.82 -26.68
CA GLY A 34 3.39 -17.13 -26.28
C GLY A 34 3.25 -17.41 -24.78
N LEU A 35 4.18 -18.18 -24.20
CA LEU A 35 4.23 -18.42 -22.76
C LEU A 35 4.52 -17.15 -21.96
N SER A 36 5.44 -16.31 -22.42
CA SER A 36 5.73 -15.03 -21.77
C SER A 36 4.50 -14.12 -21.73
N VAL A 37 3.78 -13.98 -22.84
CA VAL A 37 2.62 -13.10 -22.94
C VAL A 37 1.49 -13.61 -22.04
N SER A 38 1.23 -14.91 -22.05
CA SER A 38 0.19 -15.52 -21.19
C SER A 38 0.52 -15.40 -19.70
N LEU A 39 1.80 -15.53 -19.31
CA LEU A 39 2.24 -15.25 -17.94
C LEU A 39 2.09 -13.76 -17.59
N ALA A 40 2.46 -12.85 -18.48
CA ALA A 40 2.30 -11.42 -18.23
C ALA A 40 0.83 -11.05 -17.99
N ILE A 41 -0.08 -11.57 -18.82
CA ILE A 41 -1.53 -11.39 -18.66
C ILE A 41 -2.01 -11.97 -17.33
N SER A 42 -1.57 -13.19 -16.99
CA SER A 42 -1.91 -13.83 -15.71
C SER A 42 -1.40 -13.02 -14.52
N GLY A 43 -0.19 -12.48 -14.58
CA GLY A 43 0.36 -11.62 -13.53
C GLY A 43 -0.47 -10.36 -13.30
N VAL A 44 -0.91 -9.70 -14.37
CA VAL A 44 -1.81 -8.53 -14.29
C VAL A 44 -3.18 -8.91 -13.71
N LEU A 45 -3.72 -10.07 -14.10
CA LEU A 45 -4.97 -10.59 -13.54
C LEU A 45 -4.84 -10.83 -12.03
N PHE A 46 -3.78 -11.51 -11.58
CA PHE A 46 -3.55 -11.75 -10.15
C PHE A 46 -3.40 -10.46 -9.35
N PHE A 47 -2.68 -9.47 -9.89
CA PHE A 47 -2.56 -8.15 -9.27
C PHE A 47 -3.93 -7.45 -9.14
N SER A 48 -4.73 -7.51 -10.20
CA SER A 48 -6.07 -6.92 -10.23
C SER A 48 -7.02 -7.63 -9.26
N PHE A 49 -6.97 -8.96 -9.19
CA PHE A 49 -7.71 -9.75 -8.21
C PHE A 49 -7.37 -9.37 -6.77
N SER A 50 -6.10 -9.08 -6.47
CA SER A 50 -5.73 -8.62 -5.13
C SER A 50 -6.41 -7.30 -4.76
N LYS A 51 -6.59 -6.39 -5.72
CA LYS A 51 -7.30 -5.12 -5.51
C LYS A 51 -8.80 -5.32 -5.33
N VAL A 52 -9.40 -6.22 -6.11
CA VAL A 52 -10.82 -6.57 -5.98
C VAL A 52 -11.09 -7.16 -4.61
N ILE A 53 -10.26 -8.11 -4.14
CA ILE A 53 -10.40 -8.70 -2.81
C ILE A 53 -10.26 -7.63 -1.71
N PHE A 54 -9.29 -6.71 -1.83
CA PHE A 54 -9.15 -5.60 -0.89
C PHE A 54 -10.41 -4.73 -0.84
N LEU A 55 -10.97 -4.38 -2.00
CA LEU A 55 -12.17 -3.56 -2.06
C LEU A 55 -13.39 -4.27 -1.46
N LEU A 56 -13.57 -5.57 -1.73
CA LEU A 56 -14.64 -6.35 -1.10
C LEU A 56 -14.44 -6.45 0.42
N GLU A 57 -13.20 -6.56 0.87
CA GLU A 57 -12.87 -6.60 2.29
C GLU A 57 -13.20 -5.27 2.97
N GLU A 58 -12.87 -4.15 2.33
CA GLU A 58 -13.21 -2.80 2.80
C GLU A 58 -14.73 -2.58 2.84
N ILE A 59 -15.47 -3.02 1.82
CA ILE A 59 -16.93 -2.95 1.80
C ILE A 59 -17.51 -3.80 2.94
N ARG A 60 -17.04 -5.04 3.11
CA ARG A 60 -17.46 -5.93 4.22
C ARG A 60 -17.21 -5.26 5.57
N ASP A 61 -16.02 -4.73 5.78
CA ASP A 61 -15.62 -4.13 7.05
C ASP A 61 -16.42 -2.84 7.34
N SER A 62 -16.75 -2.06 6.30
CA SER A 62 -17.64 -0.90 6.43
C SER A 62 -19.07 -1.26 6.85
N ILE A 63 -19.61 -2.38 6.35
CA ILE A 63 -20.93 -2.90 6.73
C ILE A 63 -20.91 -3.45 8.16
N THR A 64 -19.81 -4.09 8.55
CA THR A 64 -19.68 -4.74 9.87
C THR A 64 -19.34 -3.73 10.98
N GLY A 65 -19.12 -2.45 10.64
CA GLY A 65 -18.78 -1.39 11.60
C GLY A 65 -17.38 -1.55 12.22
N SER A 66 -16.57 -2.47 11.69
CA SER A 66 -15.21 -2.70 12.15
C SER A 66 -14.28 -1.80 11.35
N SER A 67 -14.20 -0.52 11.73
CA SER A 67 -13.18 0.39 11.22
C SER A 67 -11.81 -0.02 11.77
N ALA A 68 -11.25 -1.10 11.22
CA ALA A 68 -9.83 -1.40 11.39
C ALA A 68 -9.04 -0.32 10.62
N PRO A 69 -7.99 0.27 11.22
CA PRO A 69 -7.25 1.34 10.58
C PRO A 69 -6.58 0.78 9.33
N SER A 70 -7.02 1.28 8.18
CA SER A 70 -6.42 1.05 6.89
C SER A 70 -4.93 1.41 7.00
N THR A 71 -4.08 0.38 6.98
CA THR A 71 -2.64 0.55 6.76
C THR A 71 -2.49 1.01 5.32
N SER A 72 -2.65 2.31 5.14
CA SER A 72 -2.33 3.04 3.92
C SER A 72 -0.86 2.78 3.63
N ILE A 73 -0.62 2.33 2.41
CA ILE A 73 0.69 2.11 1.84
C ILE A 73 1.45 3.43 1.96
N GLU A 74 2.45 3.44 2.83
CA GLU A 74 3.40 4.53 2.98
C GLU A 74 4.16 4.66 1.66
N GLN A 75 3.69 5.59 0.83
CA GLN A 75 4.41 6.12 -0.32
C GLN A 75 5.55 6.99 0.24
N SER A 76 6.64 6.36 0.66
CA SER A 76 7.88 7.05 1.01
C SER A 76 8.55 7.51 -0.29
N HIS A 77 8.07 8.63 -0.84
CA HIS A 77 8.89 9.46 -1.71
C HIS A 77 10.01 10.01 -0.83
N SER A 78 11.19 9.39 -0.94
CA SER A 78 12.43 9.90 -0.39
C SER A 78 12.80 11.19 -1.12
N SER A 79 12.38 12.33 -0.57
CA SER A 79 12.93 13.65 -0.86
C SER A 79 13.38 14.27 0.46
N ASN A 80 14.63 13.99 0.78
CA ASN A 80 15.60 14.82 1.49
C ASN A 80 15.08 16.08 2.24
N SER A 81 14.98 16.03 3.57
CA SER A 81 15.11 17.20 4.48
C SER A 81 15.08 16.79 5.96
N ASN A 82 16.26 16.82 6.59
CA ASN A 82 16.56 17.13 8.01
C ASN A 82 15.52 16.87 9.12
N THR A 83 15.86 15.92 9.99
CA THR A 83 15.87 15.97 11.48
C THR A 83 14.91 16.92 12.19
N VAL A 84 13.84 16.38 12.82
CA VAL A 84 13.43 16.71 14.21
C VAL A 84 12.70 15.49 14.80
N VAL A 85 13.18 15.04 15.97
CA VAL A 85 12.55 14.03 16.83
C VAL A 85 11.20 14.57 17.32
N ALA A 86 10.08 13.91 17.00
CA ALA A 86 8.78 14.25 17.58
C ALA A 86 8.23 13.05 18.35
N ASP A 87 8.19 13.27 19.66
CA ASP A 87 7.81 12.40 20.75
C ASP A 87 6.35 11.93 20.67
N LYS A 88 6.12 10.82 21.35
CA LYS A 88 4.87 10.09 21.49
C LYS A 88 3.79 10.92 22.18
N SER A 89 2.56 10.56 21.83
CA SER A 89 1.36 10.49 22.68
C SER A 89 0.26 11.53 22.44
N PRO A 90 -1.00 11.09 22.58
CA PRO A 90 -2.14 11.53 21.78
C PRO A 90 -3.14 12.36 22.59
N THR A 91 -3.97 13.16 21.91
CA THR A 91 -5.18 13.82 22.46
C THR A 91 -4.99 14.50 23.81
N ARG A 92 -4.67 15.81 23.77
CA ARG A 92 -4.83 16.73 24.91
C ARG A 92 -6.15 16.45 25.64
N THR A 93 -6.07 16.11 26.91
CA THR A 93 -7.23 15.86 27.78
C THR A 93 -8.00 17.15 28.01
N ILE A 94 -9.32 17.06 28.06
CA ILE A 94 -10.26 18.20 28.18
C ILE A 94 -9.95 19.06 29.43
N GLU A 95 -9.35 18.48 30.47
CA GLU A 95 -8.89 19.20 31.67
C GLU A 95 -7.72 20.17 31.42
N GLU A 96 -6.84 19.91 30.44
CA GLU A 96 -5.80 20.88 30.08
C GLU A 96 -6.38 22.06 29.32
N ILE A 97 -7.41 21.83 28.51
CA ILE A 97 -8.09 22.87 27.72
C ILE A 97 -8.90 23.80 28.64
N SER A 98 -9.55 23.27 29.67
CA SER A 98 -10.30 24.10 30.62
C SER A 98 -9.38 24.99 31.47
N LYS A 99 -8.23 24.46 31.89
CA LYS A 99 -7.23 25.21 32.66
C LYS A 99 -6.61 26.36 31.84
N ASP A 100 -6.35 26.11 30.55
CA ASP A 100 -5.81 27.13 29.64
C ASP A 100 -6.81 28.27 29.39
N LEU A 101 -8.12 27.94 29.33
CA LEU A 101 -9.19 28.91 29.13
C LEU A 101 -9.41 29.80 30.37
N GLU A 102 -9.25 29.26 31.59
CA GLU A 102 -9.22 30.06 32.82
C GLU A 102 -8.03 31.01 32.87
N GLU A 103 -6.85 30.57 32.41
CA GLU A 103 -5.66 31.41 32.39
C GLU A 103 -5.79 32.57 31.38
N MET A 104 -6.37 32.31 30.21
CA MET A 104 -6.69 33.37 29.24
C MET A 104 -7.73 34.35 29.76
N LYS A 105 -8.78 33.87 30.44
CA LYS A 105 -9.81 34.75 31.05
C LYS A 105 -9.22 35.68 32.11
N LYS A 106 -8.22 35.19 32.86
CA LYS A 106 -7.54 35.99 33.90
C LYS A 106 -6.66 37.10 33.31
N ARG A 107 -6.10 36.90 32.11
CA ARG A 107 -5.30 37.91 31.38
C ARG A 107 -6.14 38.97 30.69
N VAL A 108 -7.40 38.66 30.34
CA VAL A 108 -8.33 39.61 29.70
C VAL A 108 -9.09 40.47 30.72
N ALA A 109 -9.15 40.04 31.98
CA ALA A 109 -9.80 40.76 33.08
C ALA A 109 -8.84 41.67 33.89
N GLN A 110 -7.59 41.82 33.46
CA GLN A 110 -6.64 42.85 33.90
C GLN A 110 -6.54 43.92 32.81
#